data_AF-A0A7X0J8X3-F1
#
_entry.id   AF-A0A7X0J8X3-F1
#
_cell.length_a   1.000
_cell.length_b   1.000
_cell.length_c   1.000
_cell.angle_alpha   90.00
_cell.angle_beta   90.00
_cell.angle_gamma   90.00
#
_symmetry.space_group_name_H-M   'P 1'
#
loop_
_entity.id
_entity.type
_entity.pdbx_description
1 polymer ?
#
loop_
_entity_poly.entity_id
_entity_poly.type
_entity_poly.pdbx_seq_one_letter_code
_entity_poly.pdbx_strand_id
1 'polypeptide(L)'
;MTPELPPALLDYLRQSRVALAVATADDDNHLLAVSDRFCQLTGYAPEDVLGRNCRMLQRSAPNSEPRERLREFLANPRQENVRTPIVNFRKDGTPFVNLLYMSRLRAIDGSADYIFASQFDVSRSQPELLSEYDAELGRTLGRLSPIAGDAGIVVEGTLLTIANSAATVAQAKMMLAGLEHDYRA
;
A
#
# COMPACT_ATOMS: atom_id res chain seq x y z
N MET A 1 18.24 15.80 -7.69
CA MET A 1 17.94 14.56 -8.44
C MET A 1 16.92 13.80 -7.63
N THR A 2 15.83 13.34 -8.25
CA THR A 2 14.90 12.42 -7.58
C THR A 2 15.64 11.10 -7.38
N PRO A 3 15.62 10.50 -6.18
CA PRO A 3 16.28 9.22 -5.95
C PRO A 3 15.63 8.14 -6.81
N GLU A 4 16.45 7.32 -7.47
CA GLU A 4 16.00 6.22 -8.31
C GLU A 4 16.01 4.90 -7.53
N LEU A 5 14.97 4.08 -7.73
CA LEU A 5 14.93 2.75 -7.17
C LEU A 5 15.97 1.85 -7.84
N PRO A 6 16.74 1.05 -7.07
CA PRO A 6 17.67 0.11 -7.66
C PRO A 6 16.95 -0.87 -8.63
N PRO A 7 17.53 -1.18 -9.79
CA PRO A 7 16.85 -1.98 -10.83
C PRO A 7 16.32 -3.33 -10.32
N ALA A 8 17.06 -4.02 -9.46
CA ALA A 8 16.64 -5.31 -8.90
C ALA A 8 15.37 -5.20 -8.05
N LEU A 9 15.21 -4.11 -7.26
CA LEU A 9 13.99 -3.86 -6.50
C LEU A 9 12.84 -3.54 -7.45
N LEU A 10 13.09 -2.70 -8.46
CA LEU A 10 12.07 -2.33 -9.45
C LEU A 10 11.52 -3.56 -10.18
N ASP A 11 12.39 -4.45 -10.65
CA ASP A 11 12.00 -5.68 -11.34
C ASP A 11 11.21 -6.63 -10.44
N TYR A 12 11.66 -6.78 -9.19
CA TYR A 12 10.95 -7.58 -8.19
C TYR A 12 9.54 -7.04 -7.90
N LEU A 13 9.43 -5.73 -7.71
CA LEU A 13 8.14 -5.07 -7.43
C LEU A 13 7.16 -5.23 -8.57
N ARG A 14 7.61 -5.01 -9.82
CA ARG A 14 6.76 -5.09 -11.03
C ARG A 14 6.08 -6.45 -11.16
N GLN A 15 6.82 -7.53 -10.92
CA GLN A 15 6.37 -8.91 -11.11
C GLN A 15 5.66 -9.50 -9.87
N SER A 16 5.47 -8.71 -8.82
CA SER A 16 4.87 -9.19 -7.58
C SER A 16 3.44 -9.73 -7.78
N ARG A 17 3.10 -10.78 -7.01
CA ARG A 17 1.73 -11.29 -6.92
C ARG A 17 0.83 -10.46 -6.00
N VAL A 18 1.44 -9.56 -5.23
CA VAL A 18 0.74 -8.60 -4.38
C VAL A 18 0.67 -7.26 -5.12
N ALA A 19 -0.43 -6.52 -4.96
CA ALA A 19 -0.49 -5.14 -5.42
C ALA A 19 0.44 -4.28 -4.56
N LEU A 20 1.56 -3.89 -5.14
CA LEU A 20 2.61 -3.10 -4.50
C LEU A 20 2.79 -1.74 -5.17
N ALA A 21 3.22 -0.78 -4.36
CA ALA A 21 3.68 0.53 -4.78
C ALA A 21 4.89 0.95 -3.93
N VAL A 22 5.81 1.71 -4.52
CA VAL A 22 6.91 2.36 -3.79
C VAL A 22 6.94 3.84 -4.13
N ALA A 23 7.06 4.66 -3.10
CA ALA A 23 7.16 6.11 -3.20
C ALA A 23 8.47 6.62 -2.59
N THR A 24 8.88 7.82 -2.99
CA THR A 24 9.83 8.63 -2.22
C THR A 24 9.29 8.90 -0.82
N ALA A 25 10.17 9.08 0.17
CA ALA A 25 9.82 9.67 1.46
C ALA A 25 10.12 11.19 1.47
N ASP A 26 9.71 11.89 0.41
CA ASP A 26 9.79 13.35 0.29
C ASP A 26 8.48 14.03 0.77
N ASP A 27 8.40 15.35 0.66
CA ASP A 27 7.29 16.15 1.19
C ASP A 27 5.91 15.68 0.69
N ASP A 28 5.84 15.16 -0.55
CA ASP A 28 4.58 14.69 -1.15
C ASP A 28 4.54 13.20 -1.48
N ASN A 29 5.51 12.40 -1.05
CA ASN A 29 5.58 10.95 -1.24
C ASN A 29 5.19 10.49 -2.67
N HIS A 30 5.93 10.95 -3.66
CA HIS A 30 5.67 10.66 -5.06
C HIS A 30 5.95 9.19 -5.41
N LEU A 31 5.01 8.56 -6.11
CA LEU A 31 5.16 7.17 -6.57
C LEU A 31 6.31 7.04 -7.58
N LEU A 32 7.26 6.15 -7.28
CA LEU A 32 8.39 5.80 -8.14
C LEU A 32 8.15 4.51 -8.93
N ALA A 33 7.41 3.57 -8.33
CA ALA A 33 7.12 2.29 -8.94
C ALA A 33 5.77 1.75 -8.49
N VAL A 34 5.11 1.02 -9.39
CA VAL A 34 3.90 0.23 -9.10
C VAL A 34 4.01 -1.12 -9.78
N SER A 35 3.42 -2.13 -9.14
CA SER A 35 3.33 -3.50 -9.69
C SER A 35 2.21 -3.65 -10.72
N ASP A 36 2.28 -4.71 -11.53
CA ASP A 36 1.16 -5.06 -12.44
C ASP A 36 -0.13 -5.33 -11.66
N ARG A 37 -0.03 -5.88 -10.46
CA ARG A 37 -1.16 -6.15 -9.58
C ARG A 37 -1.79 -4.89 -9.01
N PHE A 38 -1.00 -3.85 -8.75
CA PHE A 38 -1.52 -2.53 -8.41
C PHE A 38 -2.34 -1.95 -9.57
N CYS A 39 -1.82 -2.03 -10.79
CA CYS A 39 -2.53 -1.55 -11.98
C CYS A 39 -3.84 -2.31 -12.19
N GLN A 40 -3.83 -3.64 -12.06
CA GLN A 40 -5.04 -4.47 -12.14
C GLN A 40 -6.07 -4.13 -11.06
N LEU A 41 -5.63 -3.94 -9.82
CA LEU A 41 -6.52 -3.63 -8.70
C LEU A 41 -7.19 -2.25 -8.87
N THR A 42 -6.41 -1.26 -9.28
CA THR A 42 -6.83 0.16 -9.28
C THR A 42 -7.37 0.63 -10.62
N GLY A 43 -7.06 -0.07 -11.72
CA GLY A 43 -7.40 0.33 -13.08
C GLY A 43 -6.56 1.46 -13.65
N TYR A 44 -5.52 1.92 -12.94
CA TYR A 44 -4.58 2.92 -13.44
C TYR A 44 -3.37 2.25 -14.10
N ALA A 45 -2.88 2.84 -15.19
CA ALA A 45 -1.61 2.48 -15.80
C ALA A 45 -0.45 3.19 -15.07
N PRO A 46 0.79 2.67 -15.18
CA PRO A 46 1.95 3.32 -14.55
C PRO A 46 2.07 4.81 -14.91
N GLU A 47 1.90 5.18 -16.18
CA GLU A 47 1.95 6.56 -16.66
C GLU A 47 0.90 7.49 -16.04
N ASP A 48 -0.19 6.95 -15.50
CA ASP A 48 -1.21 7.75 -14.82
C ASP A 48 -0.81 8.13 -13.38
N VAL A 49 0.11 7.37 -12.77
CA VAL A 49 0.33 7.38 -11.30
C VAL A 49 1.75 7.72 -10.89
N LEU A 50 2.75 7.40 -11.71
CA LEU A 50 4.15 7.69 -11.40
C LEU A 50 4.36 9.21 -11.29
N GLY A 51 5.16 9.62 -10.29
CA GLY A 51 5.39 11.03 -9.98
C GLY A 51 4.22 11.73 -9.28
N ARG A 52 3.20 10.99 -8.82
CA ARG A 52 2.05 11.54 -8.08
C ARG A 52 1.95 10.91 -6.70
N ASN A 53 1.33 11.60 -5.76
CA ASN A 53 0.97 10.99 -4.48
C ASN A 53 -0.21 10.02 -4.63
N CYS A 54 -0.09 8.85 -3.98
CA CYS A 54 -1.11 7.80 -4.01
C CYS A 54 -2.48 8.21 -3.41
N ARG A 55 -2.56 9.32 -2.67
CA ARG A 55 -3.83 9.89 -2.15
C ARG A 55 -4.85 10.18 -3.25
N MET A 56 -4.42 10.28 -4.51
CA MET A 56 -5.33 10.39 -5.65
C MET A 56 -6.39 9.27 -5.69
N LEU A 57 -6.07 8.07 -5.17
CA LEU A 57 -7.03 6.96 -5.07
C LEU A 57 -8.17 7.26 -4.08
N GLN A 58 -7.98 8.17 -3.13
CA GLN A 58 -8.96 8.44 -2.07
C GLN A 58 -10.11 9.33 -2.54
N ARG A 59 -9.89 10.18 -3.55
CA ARG A 59 -10.86 11.22 -3.98
C ARG A 59 -11.46 11.96 -2.77
N SER A 60 -12.78 12.15 -2.75
CA SER A 60 -13.56 12.76 -1.67
C SER A 60 -13.98 11.79 -0.55
N ALA A 61 -13.38 10.59 -0.44
CA ALA A 61 -13.78 9.61 0.57
C ALA A 61 -13.61 10.14 2.02
N PRO A 62 -14.56 9.81 2.92
CA PRO A 62 -14.52 10.20 4.33
C PRO A 62 -13.55 9.32 5.12
N ASN A 63 -12.24 9.58 4.97
CA ASN A 63 -11.15 8.78 5.52
C ASN A 63 -10.47 9.45 6.73
N SER A 64 -11.20 10.15 7.62
CA SER A 64 -10.58 10.93 8.71
C SER A 64 -9.64 10.10 9.59
N GLU A 65 -10.15 9.02 10.18
CA GLU A 65 -9.40 8.11 11.06
C GLU A 65 -8.23 7.41 10.35
N PRO A 66 -8.40 6.72 9.20
CA PRO A 66 -7.26 6.10 8.53
C PRO A 66 -6.23 7.14 8.07
N ARG A 67 -6.64 8.34 7.63
CA ARG A 67 -5.68 9.40 7.27
C ARG A 67 -4.86 9.86 8.47
N GLU A 68 -5.44 9.92 9.66
CA GLU A 68 -4.71 10.26 10.88
C GLU A 68 -3.61 9.23 11.17
N ARG A 69 -3.93 7.93 11.17
CA ARG A 69 -2.94 6.85 11.33
C ARG A 69 -1.82 6.91 10.29
N LEU A 70 -2.15 7.21 9.04
CA LEU A 70 -1.15 7.36 7.98
C LEU A 70 -0.27 8.60 8.21
N ARG A 71 -0.83 9.72 8.68
CA ARG A 71 -0.05 10.92 9.02
C ARG A 71 0.88 10.65 10.21
N GLU A 72 0.42 9.95 11.24
CA GLU A 72 1.26 9.54 12.37
C GLU A 72 2.45 8.69 11.91
N PHE A 73 2.20 7.68 11.06
CA PHE A 73 3.26 6.89 10.45
C PHE A 73 4.26 7.76 9.72
N LEU A 74 3.81 8.67 8.85
CA LEU A 74 4.67 9.55 8.06
C LEU A 74 5.49 10.50 8.96
N ALA A 75 4.87 11.05 10.01
CA ALA A 75 5.48 12.03 10.91
C ALA A 75 6.40 11.42 11.98
N ASN A 76 6.28 10.12 12.28
CA ASN A 76 7.09 9.44 13.29
C ASN A 76 8.10 8.48 12.64
N PRO A 77 9.40 8.85 12.54
CA PRO A 77 10.42 7.97 11.99
C PRO A 77 10.65 6.68 12.79
N ARG A 78 10.17 6.57 14.03
CA ARG A 78 10.28 5.34 14.83
C ARG A 78 9.14 4.36 14.55
N GLN A 79 8.11 4.78 13.83
CA GLN A 79 7.04 3.90 13.41
C GLN A 79 7.45 3.19 12.13
N GLU A 80 7.79 1.91 12.27
CA GLU A 80 8.36 1.09 11.19
C GLU A 80 7.31 0.72 10.13
N ASN A 81 6.04 0.56 10.54
CA ASN A 81 4.94 0.22 9.66
C ASN A 81 3.58 0.74 10.13
N VAL A 82 2.61 0.73 9.22
CA VAL A 82 1.20 0.97 9.50
C VAL A 82 0.34 0.07 8.62
N ARG A 83 -0.80 -0.38 9.17
CA ARG A 83 -1.78 -1.18 8.44
C ARG A 83 -3.18 -0.70 8.76
N THR A 84 -3.94 -0.24 7.78
CA THR A 84 -5.28 0.33 8.02
C THR A 84 -6.21 0.17 6.81
N PRO A 85 -7.50 -0.16 7.02
CA PRO A 85 -8.49 -0.11 5.95
C PRO A 85 -8.80 1.35 5.60
N ILE A 86 -8.75 1.69 4.32
CA ILE A 86 -9.03 3.03 3.80
C ILE A 86 -9.91 2.93 2.55
N VAL A 87 -10.88 3.82 2.38
CA VAL A 87 -11.70 3.83 1.16
C VAL A 87 -10.92 4.46 0.02
N ASN A 88 -10.85 3.72 -1.09
CA ASN A 88 -10.26 4.15 -2.34
C ASN A 88 -11.26 3.96 -3.48
N PHE A 89 -10.96 4.57 -4.62
CA PHE A 89 -11.69 4.46 -5.86
C PHE A 89 -10.75 4.01 -6.96
N ARG A 90 -11.22 3.06 -7.75
CA ARG A 90 -10.58 2.67 -9.01
C ARG A 90 -10.65 3.83 -10.02
N LYS A 91 -9.92 3.72 -11.13
CA LYS A 91 -9.92 4.73 -12.21
C LYS A 91 -11.33 4.99 -12.74
N ASP A 92 -12.12 3.93 -12.89
CA ASP A 92 -13.52 3.97 -13.30
C ASP A 92 -14.48 4.58 -12.25
N GLY A 93 -14.00 4.90 -11.05
CA GLY A 93 -14.80 5.44 -9.96
C GLY A 93 -15.45 4.38 -9.07
N THR A 94 -15.21 3.08 -9.29
CA THR A 94 -15.72 2.02 -8.42
C THR A 94 -15.06 2.10 -7.04
N PRO A 95 -15.82 2.26 -5.93
CA PRO A 95 -15.27 2.30 -4.59
C PRO A 95 -14.81 0.93 -4.12
N PHE A 96 -13.80 0.88 -3.26
CA PHE A 96 -13.37 -0.32 -2.54
C PHE A 96 -12.68 0.05 -1.23
N VAL A 97 -12.73 -0.86 -0.26
CA VAL A 97 -11.94 -0.71 0.97
C VAL A 97 -10.57 -1.35 0.73
N ASN A 98 -9.57 -0.49 0.62
CA ASN A 98 -8.17 -0.87 0.48
C ASN A 98 -7.59 -1.16 1.87
N LEU A 99 -7.22 -2.40 2.14
CA LEU A 99 -6.41 -2.73 3.30
C LEU A 99 -4.94 -2.36 3.00
N LEU A 100 -4.60 -1.12 3.33
CA LEU A 100 -3.29 -0.53 3.05
C LEU A 100 -2.30 -0.94 4.13
N TYR A 101 -1.20 -1.57 3.71
CA TYR A 101 0.00 -1.75 4.53
C TYR A 101 1.09 -0.83 4.00
N MET A 102 1.83 -0.17 4.89
CA MET A 102 3.01 0.63 4.55
C MET A 102 4.17 0.31 5.49
N SER A 103 5.38 0.31 4.95
CA SER A 103 6.63 0.19 5.70
C SER A 103 7.71 1.09 5.09
N ARG A 104 8.78 1.32 5.85
CA ARG A 104 9.90 2.17 5.41
C ARG A 104 10.99 1.32 4.78
N LEU A 105 11.61 1.83 3.72
CA LEU A 105 12.85 1.31 3.17
C LEU A 105 13.92 2.40 3.30
N ARG A 106 15.01 2.14 4.02
CA ARG A 106 16.06 3.15 4.29
C ARG A 106 17.39 2.78 3.69
N ALA A 107 17.99 3.68 2.93
CA ALA A 107 19.37 3.49 2.50
C ALA A 107 20.33 3.63 3.69
N ILE A 108 21.25 2.68 3.84
CA ILE A 108 22.23 2.63 4.94
C ILE A 108 23.20 3.82 4.88
N ASP A 109 23.49 4.31 3.68
CA ASP A 109 24.33 5.47 3.43
C ASP A 109 23.60 6.81 3.62
N GLY A 110 22.30 6.78 3.95
CA GLY A 110 21.45 7.95 4.11
C GLY A 110 21.12 8.67 2.78
N SER A 111 21.37 8.04 1.63
CA SER A 111 21.16 8.65 0.31
C SER A 111 19.69 8.88 -0.03
N ALA A 112 18.81 7.97 0.41
CA ALA A 112 17.37 8.06 0.18
C ALA A 112 16.56 7.18 1.14
N ASP A 113 15.39 7.68 1.52
CA ASP A 113 14.34 6.90 2.18
C ASP A 113 13.16 6.73 1.22
N TYR A 114 12.56 5.56 1.26
CA TYR A 114 11.39 5.19 0.47
C TYR A 114 10.28 4.67 1.37
N ILE A 115 9.07 4.68 0.82
CA ILE A 115 7.90 4.09 1.44
C ILE A 115 7.44 2.94 0.56
N PHE A 116 7.46 1.74 1.11
CA PHE A 116 6.87 0.55 0.52
C PHE A 116 5.42 0.43 0.94
N ALA A 117 4.52 0.09 0.01
CA ALA A 117 3.12 -0.10 0.30
C ALA A 117 2.52 -1.31 -0.42
N SER A 118 1.60 -2.00 0.25
CA SER A 118 0.77 -3.08 -0.30
C SER A 118 -0.71 -2.70 -0.22
N GLN A 119 -1.48 -3.06 -1.25
CA GLN A 119 -2.91 -2.79 -1.37
C GLN A 119 -3.71 -4.08 -1.54
N PHE A 120 -4.91 -4.13 -0.95
CA PHE A 120 -5.80 -5.29 -1.06
C PHE A 120 -7.27 -4.86 -0.93
N ASP A 121 -8.13 -5.25 -1.89
CA ASP A 121 -9.58 -5.02 -1.76
C ASP A 121 -10.16 -6.00 -0.75
N VAL A 122 -10.27 -5.57 0.50
CA VAL A 122 -10.85 -6.37 1.58
C VAL A 122 -12.39 -6.34 1.55
N SER A 123 -12.99 -5.30 0.95
CA SER A 123 -14.46 -5.16 0.87
C SER A 123 -15.14 -6.22 0.00
N ARG A 124 -14.43 -6.76 -1.00
CA ARG A 124 -14.96 -7.81 -1.88
C ARG A 124 -14.30 -9.18 -1.64
N SER A 125 -13.69 -9.35 -0.47
CA SER A 125 -12.94 -10.55 -0.13
C SER A 125 -13.70 -11.53 0.76
N GLN A 126 -13.08 -12.69 0.99
CA GLN A 126 -13.46 -13.69 1.98
C GLN A 126 -12.32 -13.82 3.02
N PRO A 127 -12.60 -14.27 4.26
CA PRO A 127 -11.58 -14.39 5.31
C PRO A 127 -10.37 -15.24 4.90
N GLU A 128 -10.59 -16.27 4.09
CA GLU A 128 -9.58 -17.18 3.57
C GLU A 128 -8.64 -16.43 2.62
N LEU A 129 -9.19 -15.65 1.68
CA LEU A 129 -8.42 -14.83 0.75
C LEU A 129 -7.60 -13.74 1.46
N LEU A 130 -8.12 -13.15 2.55
CA LEU A 130 -7.35 -12.23 3.38
C LEU A 130 -6.17 -12.93 4.07
N SER A 131 -6.39 -14.16 4.54
CA SER A 131 -5.31 -14.98 5.14
C SER A 131 -4.25 -15.39 4.11
N GLU A 132 -4.67 -15.74 2.89
CA GLU A 132 -3.77 -16.03 1.76
C GLU A 132 -2.96 -14.79 1.36
N TYR A 133 -3.60 -13.62 1.31
CA TYR A 133 -2.93 -12.34 1.11
C TYR A 133 -1.87 -12.08 2.18
N ASP A 134 -2.19 -12.28 3.47
CA ASP A 134 -1.21 -12.10 4.56
C ASP A 134 0.00 -13.01 4.41
N ALA A 135 -0.23 -14.28 4.04
CA ALA A 135 0.85 -15.21 3.78
C ALA A 135 1.71 -14.81 2.56
N GLU A 136 1.09 -14.32 1.48
CA GLU A 136 1.82 -13.87 0.29
C GLU A 136 2.57 -12.55 0.52
N LEU A 137 1.99 -11.60 1.27
CA LEU A 137 2.68 -10.36 1.64
C LEU A 137 3.87 -10.67 2.56
N GLY A 138 3.74 -11.59 3.52
CA GLY A 138 4.86 -12.05 4.34
C GLY A 138 5.99 -12.65 3.51
N ARG A 139 5.68 -13.54 2.55
CA ARG A 139 6.68 -14.08 1.60
C ARG A 139 7.29 -12.98 0.73
N THR A 140 6.49 -12.00 0.34
CA THR A 140 6.92 -10.89 -0.50
C THR A 140 7.92 -10.00 0.22
N LEU A 141 7.67 -9.68 1.49
CA LEU A 141 8.63 -8.94 2.33
C LEU A 141 9.89 -9.76 2.60
N GLY A 142 9.76 -11.06 2.89
CA GLY A 142 10.91 -11.95 3.12
C GLY A 142 11.86 -12.06 1.92
N ARG A 143 11.34 -11.99 0.69
CA ARG A 143 12.15 -11.92 -0.54
C ARG A 143 12.66 -10.51 -0.85
N LEU A 144 11.90 -9.48 -0.49
CA LEU A 144 12.31 -8.09 -0.69
C LEU A 144 13.55 -7.74 0.16
N SER A 145 13.60 -8.20 1.41
CA SER A 145 14.67 -7.86 2.35
C SER A 145 16.09 -8.13 1.83
N PRO A 146 16.45 -9.33 1.33
CA PRO A 146 17.79 -9.56 0.77
C PRO A 146 18.05 -8.74 -0.50
N ILE A 147 17.06 -8.57 -1.38
CA ILE A 147 17.19 -7.76 -2.62
C ILE A 147 17.48 -6.29 -2.27
N ALA A 148 16.77 -5.76 -1.29
CA ALA A 148 17.01 -4.43 -0.73
C ALA A 148 18.40 -4.34 -0.09
N GLY A 149 18.79 -5.34 0.70
CA GLY A 149 20.09 -5.41 1.37
C GLY A 149 21.28 -5.37 0.41
N ASP A 150 21.19 -6.09 -0.72
CA ASP A 150 22.23 -6.09 -1.77
C ASP A 150 22.40 -4.69 -2.40
N ALA A 151 21.37 -3.85 -2.34
CA ALA A 151 21.40 -2.45 -2.78
C ALA A 151 21.70 -1.45 -1.64
N GLY A 152 22.07 -1.93 -0.44
CA GLY A 152 22.34 -1.08 0.72
C GLY A 152 21.08 -0.47 1.34
N ILE A 153 19.91 -1.09 1.16
CA ILE A 153 18.62 -0.62 1.68
C ILE A 153 18.08 -1.60 2.72
N VAL A 154 17.65 -1.07 3.86
CA VAL A 154 17.01 -1.83 4.95
C VAL A 154 15.50 -1.72 4.84
N VAL A 155 14.81 -2.86 4.85
CA VAL A 155 13.35 -2.93 5.01
C VAL A 155 13.02 -2.87 6.50
N GLU A 156 12.32 -1.84 6.95
CA GLU A 156 11.90 -1.70 8.35
C GLU A 156 10.54 -2.38 8.59
N GLY A 157 10.37 -2.90 9.81
CA GLY A 157 9.11 -3.46 10.28
C GLY A 157 8.86 -4.90 9.85
N THR A 158 7.92 -5.51 10.54
CA THR A 158 7.40 -6.84 10.21
C THR A 158 5.93 -6.73 9.82
N LEU A 159 5.45 -7.69 9.04
CA LEU A 159 4.02 -7.79 8.80
C LEU A 159 3.33 -8.32 10.06
N LEU A 160 2.57 -7.45 10.72
CA LEU A 160 1.60 -7.90 11.72
C LEU A 160 0.35 -8.42 10.98
N THR A 161 0.07 -9.70 11.15
CA THR A 161 -1.13 -10.33 10.59
C THR A 161 -2.37 -9.81 11.32
N ILE A 162 -3.48 -9.76 10.59
CA ILE A 162 -4.75 -9.40 11.22
C ILE A 162 -5.24 -10.61 12.02
N ALA A 163 -5.44 -10.42 13.33
CA ALA A 163 -5.84 -11.50 14.23
C ALA A 163 -7.22 -12.09 13.92
N ASN A 164 -8.13 -11.31 13.32
CA ASN A 164 -9.48 -11.75 12.97
C ASN A 164 -9.88 -11.32 11.55
N SER A 165 -9.48 -12.12 10.56
CA SER A 165 -9.79 -11.88 9.15
C SER A 165 -11.30 -11.75 8.88
N ALA A 166 -12.13 -12.53 9.58
CA ALA A 166 -13.58 -12.50 9.39
C ALA A 166 -14.20 -11.16 9.83
N ALA A 167 -13.81 -10.65 11.00
CA ALA A 167 -14.26 -9.36 11.49
C ALA A 167 -13.82 -8.21 10.55
N THR A 168 -12.57 -8.23 10.07
CA THR A 168 -12.07 -7.21 9.14
C THR A 168 -12.82 -7.22 7.81
N VAL A 169 -13.06 -8.40 7.23
CA VAL A 169 -13.83 -8.52 5.98
C VAL A 169 -15.28 -8.04 6.19
N ALA A 170 -15.91 -8.39 7.30
CA ALA A 170 -17.26 -7.94 7.62
C ALA A 170 -17.34 -6.41 7.78
N GLN A 171 -16.41 -5.81 8.53
CA GLN A 171 -16.34 -4.37 8.72
C GLN A 171 -16.10 -3.63 7.39
N ALA A 172 -15.21 -4.15 6.54
CA ALA A 172 -14.96 -3.58 5.22
C ALA A 172 -16.19 -3.62 4.31
N LYS A 173 -16.97 -4.71 4.34
CA LYS A 173 -18.23 -4.82 3.61
C LYS A 173 -19.25 -3.79 4.09
N MET A 174 -19.37 -3.59 5.41
CA MET A 174 -20.25 -2.57 5.99
C MET A 174 -19.83 -1.16 5.60
N MET A 175 -18.52 -0.87 5.64
CA MET A 175 -17.97 0.43 5.22
C MET A 175 -18.28 0.73 3.75
N LEU A 176 -18.10 -0.26 2.85
CA LEU A 176 -18.43 -0.10 1.44
C LEU A 176 -19.94 0.08 1.22
N ALA A 177 -20.78 -0.71 1.89
CA ALA A 177 -22.24 -0.62 1.76
C ALA A 177 -22.79 0.73 2.23
N GLY A 178 -22.25 1.30 3.31
CA GLY A 178 -22.61 2.65 3.77
C GLY A 178 -22.28 3.71 2.71
N LEU A 179 -21.10 3.62 2.11
CA LEU A 179 -20.67 4.51 1.03
C LEU A 179 -21.57 4.43 -0.21
N GLU A 180 -21.94 3.21 -0.62
CA GLU A 180 -22.84 3.03 -1.78
C GLU A 180 -24.25 3.56 -1.51
N HIS A 181 -24.68 3.61 -0.24
CA HIS A 181 -25.93 4.26 0.14
C HIS A 181 -25.84 5.78 0.01
N ASP A 182 -24.76 6.38 0.52
CA ASP A 182 -24.53 7.83 0.51
C ASP A 182 -24.37 8.42 -0.90
N TYR A 183 -23.84 7.65 -1.86
CA TYR A 183 -23.65 8.08 -3.26
C TYR A 183 -24.85 7.79 -4.18
N ARG A 184 -25.90 7.12 -3.69
CA ARG A 184 -27.16 6.89 -4.42
C ARG A 184 -28.28 7.87 -4.02
N ALA A 185 -28.10 8.60 -2.92
CA ALA A 185 -29.00 9.64 -2.44
C ALA A 185 -28.67 11.00 -3.06
#